data_AF-A0A8T3S1T2-F1
#
_entry.id   AF-A0A8T3S1T2-F1
#
_cell.length_a   1.000
_cell.length_b   1.000
_cell.length_c   1.000
_cell.angle_alpha   90.00
_cell.angle_beta   90.00
_cell.angle_gamma   90.00
#
_symmetry.space_group_name_H-M   'P 1'
#
loop_
_entity.id
_entity.type
_entity.pdbx_description
1 polymer ?
#
loop_
_entity_poly.entity_id
_entity_poly.type
_entity_poly.pdbx_seq_one_letter_code
_entity_poly.pdbx_strand_id
1 'polypeptide(L)'
;NKTDSAVRLTHLPTGIVVAVQSERSQHQNRDRAMSVLRARLIERQEEEREAEMAHLRGEHVEAGWGNQIRSYVLQPYTMVKDLRTGVETSNPTAVLDGDLEAFIEGYLRSRVGEGDSPSTA
;
A
#
# COMPACT_ATOMS: atom_id res chain seq x y z
N ASN A 1 -45.90 -17.78 -22.01
CA ASN A 1 -44.51 -18.29 -22.06
C ASN A 1 -43.90 -18.12 -20.69
N LYS A 2 -43.66 -19.22 -19.94
CA LYS A 2 -43.17 -19.15 -18.56
C LYS A 2 -41.97 -20.10 -18.39
N THR A 3 -40.78 -19.58 -18.69
CA THR A 3 -39.51 -20.21 -18.34
C THR A 3 -38.64 -19.12 -17.75
N ASP A 4 -38.58 -19.07 -16.42
CA ASP A 4 -37.80 -18.08 -15.68
C ASP A 4 -36.34 -18.55 -15.65
N SER A 5 -35.55 -18.17 -16.67
CA SER A 5 -34.13 -18.54 -16.77
C SER A 5 -33.18 -17.55 -16.06
N ALA A 6 -33.67 -16.38 -15.66
CA ALA A 6 -32.86 -15.34 -15.02
C ALA A 6 -32.34 -15.78 -13.64
N VAL A 7 -31.06 -15.50 -13.36
CA VAL A 7 -30.40 -15.84 -12.09
C VAL A 7 -29.88 -14.56 -11.42
N ARG A 8 -30.17 -14.41 -10.13
CA ARG A 8 -29.64 -13.36 -9.25
C ARG A 8 -28.87 -14.02 -8.11
N LEU A 9 -27.61 -13.66 -7.94
CA LEU A 9 -26.74 -14.11 -6.86
C LEU A 9 -26.37 -12.92 -5.98
N THR A 10 -26.35 -13.16 -4.66
CA THR A 10 -25.92 -12.18 -3.66
C THR A 10 -24.85 -12.83 -2.79
N HIS A 11 -23.68 -12.22 -2.74
CA HIS A 11 -22.64 -12.59 -1.80
C HIS A 11 -22.92 -11.91 -0.46
N LEU A 12 -23.43 -12.68 0.52
CA LEU A 12 -23.87 -12.15 1.81
C LEU A 12 -22.78 -11.37 2.57
N PRO A 13 -21.51 -11.83 2.62
CA PRO A 13 -20.47 -11.11 3.38
C PRO A 13 -20.11 -9.74 2.82
N THR A 14 -20.07 -9.58 1.49
CA THR A 14 -19.66 -8.31 0.85
C THR A 14 -20.82 -7.49 0.29
N GLY A 15 -22.03 -8.04 0.30
CA GLY A 15 -23.23 -7.41 -0.28
C GLY A 15 -23.24 -7.36 -1.82
N ILE A 16 -22.24 -7.91 -2.52
CA ILE A 16 -22.15 -7.85 -3.99
C ILE A 16 -23.30 -8.64 -4.61
N VAL A 17 -24.07 -7.97 -5.47
CA VAL A 17 -25.18 -8.57 -6.22
C VAL A 17 -24.81 -8.68 -7.70
N VAL A 18 -25.02 -9.86 -8.28
CA VAL A 18 -24.83 -10.14 -9.70
C VAL A 18 -26.13 -10.73 -10.25
N ALA A 19 -26.62 -10.19 -11.37
CA ALA A 19 -27.81 -10.70 -12.06
C ALA A 19 -27.47 -10.98 -13.53
N VAL A 20 -27.84 -12.16 -14.01
CA VAL A 20 -27.60 -12.61 -15.39
C VAL A 20 -28.88 -13.20 -15.97
N GLN A 21 -29.23 -12.77 -17.18
CA GLN A 21 -30.43 -13.20 -17.91
C GLN A 21 -30.15 -13.45 -19.41
N SER A 22 -28.88 -13.53 -19.79
CA SER A 22 -28.48 -13.56 -21.20
C SER A 22 -28.85 -14.87 -21.89
N GLU A 23 -28.83 -15.99 -21.17
CA GLU A 23 -29.05 -17.31 -21.75
C GLU A 23 -30.47 -17.83 -21.50
N ARG A 24 -30.92 -18.72 -22.40
CA ARG A 24 -32.18 -19.45 -22.24
C ARG A 24 -32.11 -20.52 -21.14
N SER A 25 -30.90 -20.96 -20.77
CA SER A 25 -30.67 -21.96 -19.73
C SER A 25 -30.33 -21.32 -18.39
N GLN A 26 -31.06 -21.72 -17.33
CA GLN A 26 -30.78 -21.29 -15.96
C GLN A 26 -29.37 -21.70 -15.50
N HIS A 27 -28.91 -22.90 -15.86
CA HIS A 27 -27.59 -23.41 -15.47
C HIS A 27 -26.47 -22.54 -16.06
N GLN A 28 -26.58 -22.17 -17.35
CA GLN A 28 -25.60 -21.31 -18.01
C GLN A 28 -25.60 -19.90 -17.40
N ASN A 29 -26.78 -19.36 -17.08
CA ASN A 29 -26.88 -18.08 -16.36
C ASN A 29 -26.27 -18.15 -14.97
N ARG A 30 -26.40 -19.28 -14.26
CA ARG A 30 -25.78 -19.50 -12.94
C ARG A 30 -24.25 -19.56 -13.03
N ASP A 31 -23.70 -20.31 -13.98
CA ASP A 31 -22.26 -20.42 -14.17
C ASP A 31 -21.64 -19.07 -14.53
N ARG A 32 -22.30 -18.32 -15.42
CA ARG A 32 -21.87 -16.97 -15.78
C ARG A 32 -21.97 -16.00 -14.60
N ALA A 33 -23.05 -16.06 -13.83
CA ALA A 33 -23.20 -15.22 -12.62
C ALA A 33 -22.12 -15.54 -11.58
N MET A 34 -21.73 -16.81 -11.41
CA MET A 34 -20.63 -17.21 -10.53
C MET A 34 -19.28 -16.70 -11.02
N SER A 35 -18.99 -16.78 -12.32
CA SER A 35 -17.74 -16.25 -12.89
C SER A 35 -17.62 -14.73 -12.70
N VAL A 36 -18.70 -13.99 -12.95
CA VAL A 36 -18.73 -12.53 -12.72
C VAL A 36 -18.60 -12.19 -11.23
N LEU A 37 -19.26 -12.95 -10.36
CA LEU A 37 -19.16 -12.74 -8.92
C LEU A 37 -17.73 -12.95 -8.41
N ARG A 38 -17.05 -14.01 -8.87
CA ARG A 38 -15.64 -14.27 -8.54
C ARG A 38 -14.73 -13.14 -9.01
N ALA A 39 -14.91 -12.64 -10.23
CA ALA A 39 -14.10 -11.54 -10.75
C ALA A 39 -14.22 -10.29 -9.87
N ARG A 40 -15.45 -9.90 -9.50
CA ARG A 40 -15.70 -8.76 -8.60
C ARG A 40 -15.14 -8.94 -7.20
N LEU A 41 -15.11 -10.18 -6.69
CA LEU A 41 -14.51 -10.46 -5.38
C LEU A 41 -12.99 -10.35 -5.41
N ILE A 42 -12.36 -10.76 -6.51
CA ILE A 42 -10.91 -10.61 -6.71
C ILE A 42 -10.55 -9.13 -6.82
N GLU A 43 -11.25 -8.38 -7.66
CA GLU A 43 -11.06 -6.93 -7.83
C GLU A 43 -11.17 -6.20 -6.47
N ARG A 44 -12.22 -6.49 -5.69
CA ARG A 44 -12.35 -5.95 -4.33
C ARG A 44 -11.15 -6.31 -3.43
N GLN A 45 -10.69 -7.55 -3.47
CA GLN A 45 -9.56 -7.98 -2.64
C GLN A 45 -8.26 -7.29 -3.06
N GLU A 46 -8.06 -7.05 -4.36
CA GLU A 46 -6.92 -6.30 -4.88
C GLU A 46 -6.98 -4.85 -4.41
N GLU A 47 -8.14 -4.19 -4.51
CA GLU A 47 -8.36 -2.83 -3.98
C GLU A 47 -8.08 -2.73 -2.48
N GLU A 48 -8.57 -3.69 -1.68
CA GLU A 48 -8.33 -3.74 -0.23
C GLU A 48 -6.83 -3.89 0.08
N ARG A 49 -6.12 -4.76 -0.64
CA ARG A 49 -4.66 -4.93 -0.49
C ARG A 49 -3.89 -3.68 -0.93
N GLU A 50 -4.30 -3.05 -2.03
CA GLU A 50 -3.68 -1.82 -2.51
C GLU A 50 -3.87 -0.67 -1.52
N ALA A 51 -5.05 -0.55 -0.93
CA ALA A 51 -5.35 0.42 0.11
C ALA A 51 -4.53 0.18 1.38
N GLU A 52 -4.42 -1.07 1.83
CA GLU A 52 -3.56 -1.45 2.97
C GLU A 52 -2.08 -1.14 2.69
N MET A 53 -1.58 -1.51 1.51
CA MET A 53 -0.22 -1.17 1.10
C MET A 53 0.00 0.34 0.98
N ALA A 54 -0.96 1.10 0.47
CA ALA A 54 -0.88 2.55 0.39
C ALA A 54 -0.83 3.18 1.78
N HIS A 55 -1.66 2.71 2.71
CA HIS A 55 -1.64 3.13 4.10
C HIS A 55 -0.29 2.82 4.77
N LEU A 56 0.27 1.62 4.55
CA LEU A 56 1.59 1.24 5.07
C LEU A 56 2.75 2.04 4.45
N ARG A 57 2.68 2.38 3.16
CA ARG A 57 3.68 3.25 2.51
C ARG A 57 3.69 4.65 3.10
N GLY A 58 2.56 5.11 3.64
CA GLY A 58 2.39 6.47 4.16
C GLY A 58 2.20 7.50 3.03
N GLU A 59 2.37 8.77 3.37
CA GLU A 59 2.23 9.86 2.41
C GLU A 59 3.23 9.72 1.26
N HIS A 60 2.76 9.89 0.02
CA HIS A 60 3.62 9.87 -1.14
C HIS A 60 4.54 11.09 -1.11
N VAL A 61 5.82 10.86 -0.83
CA VAL A 61 6.84 11.90 -0.92
C VAL A 61 7.35 11.96 -2.36
N GLU A 62 7.04 13.06 -3.05
CA GLU A 62 7.52 13.29 -4.41
C GLU A 62 9.06 13.34 -4.41
N ALA A 63 9.69 12.69 -5.39
CA ALA A 63 11.14 12.69 -5.59
C ALA A 63 11.63 14.04 -6.16
N GLY A 64 11.37 15.11 -5.42
CA GLY A 64 11.79 16.47 -5.73
C GLY A 64 13.02 16.90 -4.92
N TRP A 65 13.70 17.92 -5.42
CA TRP A 65 14.74 18.62 -4.67
C TRP A 65 14.16 19.18 -3.37
N GLY A 66 14.75 18.82 -2.23
CA GLY A 66 14.29 19.24 -0.90
C GLY A 66 13.62 18.15 -0.06
N ASN A 67 13.17 17.05 -0.67
CA ASN A 67 12.52 15.93 0.04
C ASN A 67 13.49 14.80 0.43
N GLN A 68 14.80 15.05 0.37
CA GLN A 68 15.83 14.08 0.73
C GLN A 68 15.93 13.91 2.24
N ILE A 69 15.94 12.67 2.72
CA ILE A 69 16.11 12.39 4.16
C ILE A 69 17.58 12.40 4.59
N ARG A 70 18.51 12.17 3.66
CA ARG A 70 19.94 12.03 3.95
C ARG A 70 20.79 12.57 2.81
N SER A 71 21.79 13.37 3.14
CA SER A 71 22.78 13.86 2.19
C SER A 71 24.03 12.99 2.25
N TYR A 72 24.51 12.55 1.09
CA TYR A 72 25.78 11.83 0.93
C TYR A 72 26.71 12.68 0.08
N VAL A 73 27.71 13.29 0.71
CA VAL A 73 28.76 14.05 0.03
C VAL A 73 30.02 13.19 0.01
N LEU A 74 30.49 12.84 -1.19
CA LEU A 74 31.69 12.01 -1.37
C LEU A 74 32.93 12.84 -1.71
N GLN A 75 32.75 14.02 -2.30
CA GLN A 75 33.81 14.96 -2.66
C GLN A 75 33.27 16.40 -2.63
N PRO A 76 34.10 17.42 -2.32
CA PRO A 76 35.54 17.35 -2.02
C PRO A 76 35.87 16.93 -0.57
N TYR A 77 34.88 16.93 0.31
CA TYR A 77 34.95 16.36 1.65
C TYR A 77 33.96 15.20 1.74
N THR A 78 34.23 14.25 2.63
CA THR A 78 33.39 13.08 2.83
C THR A 78 32.48 13.28 4.04
N MET A 79 31.17 13.29 3.83
CA MET A 79 30.19 13.45 4.90
C MET A 79 28.86 12.81 4.53
N VAL A 80 28.28 12.06 5.46
CA VAL A 80 26.89 11.61 5.39
C VAL A 80 26.13 12.24 6.54
N LYS A 81 24.98 12.85 6.26
CA LYS A 81 24.15 13.53 7.26
C LYS A 81 22.68 13.20 7.07
N ASP A 82 22.04 12.63 8.09
CA ASP A 82 20.58 12.45 8.12
C ASP A 82 19.93 13.76 8.55
N LEU A 83 19.10 14.32 7.67
CA LEU A 83 18.49 15.64 7.85
C LEU A 83 17.31 15.61 8.83
N ARG A 84 16.81 14.42 9.16
CA ARG A 84 15.69 14.26 10.11
C ARG A 84 16.17 14.21 11.56
N THR A 85 17.33 13.59 11.78
CA THR A 85 17.86 13.31 13.13
C THR A 85 19.10 14.12 13.47
N GLY A 86 19.76 14.70 12.47
CA GLY A 86 21.03 15.42 12.62
C GLY A 86 22.24 14.51 12.79
N VAL A 87 22.08 13.18 12.83
CA VAL A 87 23.19 12.22 12.91
C VAL A 87 24.06 12.35 11.65
N GLU A 88 25.38 12.41 11.85
CA GLU A 88 26.35 12.53 10.76
C GLU A 88 27.60 11.67 10.98
N THR A 89 28.27 11.30 9.88
CA THR A 89 29.55 10.59 9.88
C THR A 89 30.43 11.06 8.74
N SER A 90 31.75 11.00 8.94
CA SER A 90 32.76 11.36 7.94
C SER A 90 33.20 10.19 7.04
N ASN A 91 32.70 8.97 7.30
CA ASN A 91 33.06 7.75 6.58
C ASN A 91 31.90 7.26 5.69
N PRO A 92 31.68 7.83 4.49
CA PRO A 92 30.60 7.43 3.60
C PRO A 92 30.78 6.02 3.02
N THR A 93 32.01 5.53 2.87
CA THR A 93 32.28 4.20 2.34
C THR A 93 31.66 3.13 3.23
N ALA A 94 31.89 3.19 4.55
CA ALA A 94 31.29 2.26 5.50
C ALA A 94 29.74 2.30 5.45
N VAL A 95 29.16 3.49 5.33
CA VAL A 95 27.70 3.66 5.25
C VAL A 95 27.13 3.03 3.98
N LEU A 96 27.81 3.21 2.84
CA LEU A 96 27.43 2.59 1.57
C LEU A 96 27.63 1.06 1.59
N ASP A 97 28.60 0.57 2.37
CA ASP A 97 28.83 -0.85 2.61
C ASP A 97 27.87 -1.47 3.65
N GLY A 98 26.96 -0.68 4.23
CA GLY A 98 25.85 -1.16 5.06
C GLY A 98 25.92 -0.75 6.54
N ASP A 99 26.89 0.05 6.96
CA ASP A 99 26.97 0.59 8.32
C ASP A 99 25.91 1.69 8.56
N LEU A 100 24.66 1.26 8.72
CA LEU A 100 23.48 2.12 8.86
C LEU A 100 22.96 2.23 10.30
N GLU A 101 23.54 1.48 11.24
CA GLU A 101 23.00 1.27 12.58
C GLU A 101 22.77 2.60 13.33
N ALA A 102 23.77 3.48 13.33
CA ALA A 102 23.69 4.79 13.98
C ALA A 102 22.54 5.68 13.45
N PHE A 103 22.25 5.58 12.15
CA PHE A 103 21.15 6.34 11.54
C PHE A 103 19.78 5.74 11.84
N ILE A 104 19.68 4.41 11.85
CA ILE A 104 18.46 3.69 12.20
C ILE A 104 18.11 3.98 13.66
N GLU A 105 19.07 3.80 14.56
CA GLU A 105 18.89 4.07 15.98
C GLU A 105 18.53 5.53 16.24
N GLY A 106 19.24 6.48 15.62
CA GLY A 106 18.95 7.90 15.74
C GLY A 106 17.51 8.24 15.33
N TYR A 107 17.00 7.61 14.29
CA TYR A 107 15.63 7.80 13.81
C TYR A 107 14.58 7.13 14.69
N LEU A 108 14.84 5.90 15.15
CA LEU A 108 13.94 5.23 16.08
C LEU A 108 13.85 6.01 17.39
N ARG A 109 14.97 6.51 17.92
CA ARG A 109 15.00 7.36 19.11
C ARG A 109 14.24 8.67 18.91
N SER A 110 14.33 9.32 17.75
CA SER A 110 13.56 10.55 17.49
C SER A 110 12.06 10.30 17.40
N ARG A 111 11.65 9.09 16.99
CA ARG A 111 10.24 8.65 16.93
C ARG A 111 9.69 8.23 18.30
N VAL A 112 10.54 7.76 19.22
CA VAL A 112 10.16 7.36 20.58
C VAL A 112 9.81 8.61 21.39
N GLY A 113 8.53 8.97 21.38
CA GLY A 113 7.98 10.17 22.05
C GLY A 113 6.86 10.85 21.25
N GLU A 114 6.81 10.65 19.93
CA GLU A 114 5.75 11.18 19.06
C GLU A 114 4.50 10.28 19.00
N GLY A 115 4.56 9.08 19.58
CA GLY A 115 3.60 8.01 19.39
C GLY A 115 2.26 8.09 20.13
N ASP A 116 1.82 9.25 20.63
CA ASP A 116 0.52 9.34 21.34
C ASP A 116 -0.25 10.67 21.13
N SER A 117 -0.02 11.37 20.02
CA SER A 117 -0.89 12.49 19.63
C SER A 117 -1.82 12.04 18.50
N PRO A 118 -3.13 11.87 18.74
CA PRO A 118 -4.07 11.59 17.67
C PRO A 118 -4.05 12.76 16.68
N SER A 119 -3.86 12.43 15.40
CA SER A 119 -4.07 13.32 14.26
C SER A 119 -5.43 14.01 14.47
N THR A 120 -5.38 15.30 14.83
CA THR A 120 -6.57 16.08 15.14
C THR A 120 -7.15 16.62 13.85
N ALA A 121 -8.33 16.09 13.50
CA ALA A 121 -9.44 16.61 12.71
C ALA A 121 -9.15 17.48 11.46
#